data_AF-A0A271K8T5-F1
#
_entry.id   AF-A0A271K8T5-F1
#
_cell.length_a   1.000
_cell.length_b   1.000
_cell.length_c   1.000
_cell.angle_alpha   90.00
_cell.angle_beta   90.00
_cell.angle_gamma   90.00
#
_symmetry.space_group_name_H-M   'P 1'
#
loop_
_entity.id
_entity.type
_entity.pdbx_description
1 polymer ?
#
loop_
_entity_poly.entity_id
_entity_poly.type
_entity_poly.pdbx_seq_one_letter_code
_entity_poly.pdbx_strand_id
1 'polypeptide(L)'
;MSAPDRMCQHCSGGLDGKRADAKFCSAYCRVNSHRKDVGRVEPIRADVVIDKPMRDVLVEDNHLNPQDEHDAAKVREAFDRMCRHLCEKYA
;
A
#
# COMPACT_ATOMS: atom_id res chain seq x y z
N MET A 1 9.20 -40.07 12.38
CA MET A 1 8.15 -39.26 11.74
C MET A 1 8.74 -37.87 11.51
N SER A 2 9.12 -37.57 10.26
CA SER A 2 9.69 -36.28 9.91
C SER A 2 8.68 -35.19 10.24
N ALA A 3 9.10 -34.14 10.96
CA ALA A 3 8.26 -32.99 11.23
C ALA A 3 7.69 -32.47 9.90
N PRO A 4 6.41 -32.04 9.84
CA PRO A 4 5.88 -31.44 8.62
C PRO A 4 6.84 -30.35 8.17
N ASP A 5 7.24 -30.37 6.90
CA ASP A 5 8.09 -29.33 6.32
C ASP A 5 7.39 -27.99 6.55
N ARG A 6 7.84 -27.27 7.57
CA ARG A 6 7.24 -25.98 7.94
C ARG A 6 7.74 -24.99 6.91
N MET A 7 6.85 -24.59 6.00
CA MET A 7 7.16 -23.69 4.91
C MET A 7 6.69 -22.27 5.23
N CYS A 8 7.44 -21.29 4.75
CA CYS A 8 7.08 -19.89 4.84
C CYS A 8 5.78 -19.61 4.08
N GLN A 9 4.85 -18.91 4.73
CA GLN A 9 3.57 -18.54 4.12
C GLN A 9 3.67 -17.54 2.94
N HIS A 10 4.83 -16.90 2.74
CA HIS A 10 5.03 -15.92 1.68
C HIS A 10 5.79 -16.48 0.46
N CYS A 11 6.88 -17.20 0.69
CA CYS A 11 7.81 -17.64 -0.37
C CYS A 11 8.00 -19.17 -0.44
N SER A 12 7.30 -19.93 0.41
CA SER A 12 7.43 -21.39 0.50
C SER A 12 8.84 -21.89 0.88
N GLY A 13 9.77 -21.02 1.28
CA GLY A 13 11.07 -21.43 1.81
C GLY A 13 10.96 -22.15 3.16
N GLY A 14 11.89 -23.07 3.45
CA GLY A 14 11.93 -23.82 4.70
C GLY A 14 12.10 -22.92 5.94
N LEU A 15 11.52 -23.36 7.07
CA LEU A 15 11.60 -22.69 8.37
C LEU A 15 12.52 -23.42 9.36
N ASP A 16 13.52 -24.13 8.83
CA ASP A 16 14.50 -24.85 9.63
C ASP A 16 15.27 -23.90 10.56
N GLY A 17 15.45 -24.32 11.82
CA GLY A 17 16.09 -23.51 12.85
C GLY A 17 15.28 -22.30 13.35
N LYS A 18 14.03 -22.10 12.89
CA LYS A 18 13.13 -21.08 13.42
C LYS A 18 12.23 -21.62 14.54
N ARG A 19 11.70 -20.72 15.36
CA ARG A 19 10.75 -21.03 16.46
C ARG A 19 9.59 -21.90 15.95
N ALA A 20 9.03 -22.74 16.83
CA ALA A 20 7.97 -23.69 16.52
C ALA A 20 6.74 -23.06 15.83
N ASP A 21 6.43 -21.82 16.18
CA ASP A 21 5.30 -21.01 15.71
C ASP A 21 5.65 -20.04 14.56
N ALA A 22 6.88 -20.09 14.04
CA ALA A 22 7.28 -19.22 12.95
C ALA A 22 6.42 -19.46 11.70
N LYS A 23 5.87 -18.38 11.14
CA LYS A 23 5.10 -18.39 9.88
C LYS A 23 5.91 -17.89 8.68
N PHE A 24 6.99 -17.16 8.93
CA PHE A 24 7.80 -16.47 7.92
C PHE A 24 9.28 -16.76 8.11
N CYS A 25 10.02 -16.94 7.01
CA CYS A 25 11.45 -17.24 7.07
C CYS A 25 12.31 -16.02 7.45
N SER A 26 11.78 -14.80 7.25
CA SER A 26 12.46 -13.54 7.49
C SER A 26 11.48 -12.41 7.79
N ALA A 27 11.99 -11.31 8.38
CA ALA A 27 11.22 -10.08 8.53
C ALA A 27 10.71 -9.54 7.17
N TYR A 28 11.51 -9.71 6.11
CA TYR A 28 11.12 -9.37 4.74
C TYR A 28 9.86 -10.13 4.28
N CYS A 29 9.82 -11.46 4.45
CA CYS A 29 8.66 -12.27 4.09
C CYS A 29 7.43 -11.97 4.96
N ARG A 30 7.63 -11.65 6.24
CA ARG A 30 6.54 -11.18 7.10
C ARG A 30 5.93 -9.88 6.57
N VAL A 31 6.77 -8.88 6.30
CA VAL A 31 6.31 -7.57 5.79
C VAL A 31 5.62 -7.72 4.44
N ASN A 32 6.19 -8.49 3.51
CA ASN A 32 5.59 -8.65 2.18
C ASN A 32 4.33 -9.54 2.16
N SER A 33 4.20 -10.50 3.08
CA SER A 33 2.92 -11.20 3.27
C SER A 33 1.85 -10.22 3.71
N HIS A 34 2.14 -9.40 4.72
CA HIS A 34 1.19 -8.37 5.15
C HIS A 34 0.87 -7.41 4.02
N ARG A 35 1.86 -6.93 3.25
CA ARG A 35 1.64 -6.03 2.12
C ARG A 35 0.72 -6.61 1.03
N LYS A 36 0.75 -7.92 0.78
CA LYS A 36 -0.22 -8.58 -0.09
C LYS A 36 -1.64 -8.49 0.47
N ASP A 37 -1.80 -8.55 1.79
CA ASP A 37 -3.09 -8.49 2.48
C ASP A 37 -3.61 -7.05 2.68
N VAL A 38 -2.74 -6.04 2.83
CA VAL A 38 -3.13 -4.63 3.05
C VAL A 38 -3.10 -3.72 1.81
N GLY A 39 -2.74 -4.23 0.62
CA GLY A 39 -2.99 -3.53 -0.65
C GLY A 39 -2.14 -2.28 -0.93
N ARG A 40 -0.90 -2.18 -0.42
CA ARG A 40 0.05 -1.10 -0.77
C ARG A 40 1.27 -1.66 -1.51
N VAL A 41 1.14 -2.01 -2.79
CA VAL A 41 2.28 -2.53 -3.57
C VAL A 41 2.22 -2.23 -5.07
N GLU A 42 1.56 -1.16 -5.53
CA GLU A 42 1.73 -0.76 -6.93
C GLU A 42 2.58 0.53 -7.00
N PRO A 43 3.68 0.54 -7.77
CA PRO A 43 4.31 1.80 -8.14
C PRO A 43 3.24 2.65 -8.86
N ILE A 44 3.18 3.93 -8.53
CA ILE A 44 2.25 4.88 -9.11
C ILE A 44 2.31 4.75 -10.63
N ARG A 45 1.18 4.36 -11.24
CA ARG A 45 1.07 4.19 -12.68
C ARG A 45 1.40 5.52 -13.35
N ALA A 46 2.15 5.48 -14.46
CA ALA A 46 2.64 6.67 -15.17
C ALA A 46 1.52 7.57 -15.74
N ASP A 47 0.27 7.12 -15.71
CA ASP A 47 -0.93 7.86 -16.09
C ASP A 47 -1.47 8.79 -14.99
N VAL A 48 -0.99 8.64 -13.74
CA VAL A 48 -1.32 9.57 -12.66
C VAL A 48 -0.41 10.80 -12.75
N VAL A 49 -0.90 11.83 -13.44
CA VAL A 49 -0.20 13.10 -13.73
C VAL A 49 0.14 13.89 -12.45
N ILE A 50 -0.66 13.72 -11.39
CA ILE A 50 -0.44 14.35 -10.09
C ILE A 50 0.67 13.57 -9.37
N ASP A 51 1.68 14.26 -8.87
CA ASP A 51 2.81 13.62 -8.24
C ASP A 51 2.47 13.02 -6.86
N LYS A 52 3.42 12.27 -6.30
CA LYS A 52 3.22 11.62 -5.01
C LYS A 52 3.05 12.61 -3.85
N PRO A 53 3.91 13.63 -3.69
CA PRO A 53 3.72 14.61 -2.62
C PRO A 53 2.32 15.24 -2.62
N MET A 54 1.78 15.59 -3.78
CA MET A 54 0.44 16.17 -3.86
C MET A 54 -0.66 15.15 -3.52
N ARG A 55 -0.53 13.89 -3.94
CA ARG A 55 -1.48 12.85 -3.53
C ARG A 55 -1.45 12.59 -2.02
N ASP A 56 -0.27 12.59 -1.40
CA ASP A 56 -0.14 12.39 0.04
C ASP A 56 -0.90 13.52 0.79
N VAL A 57 -0.76 14.78 0.36
CA VAL A 57 -1.53 15.92 0.89
C VAL A 57 -3.04 15.72 0.71
N LEU A 58 -3.49 15.28 -0.47
CA LEU A 58 -4.92 15.02 -0.71
C LEU A 58 -5.48 13.93 0.22
N VAL A 59 -4.68 12.94 0.60
CA VAL A 59 -5.07 11.91 1.57
C VAL A 59 -5.09 12.46 2.99
N GLU A 60 -4.07 13.21 3.38
CA GLU A 60 -3.94 13.82 4.71
C GLU A 60 -5.07 14.82 5.00
N ASP A 61 -5.45 15.62 4.00
CA ASP A 61 -6.57 16.57 4.08
C ASP A 61 -7.94 15.91 3.82
N ASN A 62 -7.99 14.58 3.73
CA ASN A 62 -9.20 13.78 3.55
C ASN A 62 -9.98 14.11 2.26
N HIS A 63 -9.29 14.62 1.24
CA HIS A 63 -9.83 14.88 -0.11
C HIS A 63 -9.78 13.63 -1.01
N LEU A 64 -8.92 12.66 -0.68
CA LEU A 64 -8.71 11.40 -1.40
C LEU A 64 -8.66 10.21 -0.44
N ASN A 65 -9.40 9.13 -0.74
CA ASN A 65 -9.29 7.89 0.02
C ASN A 65 -7.92 7.23 -0.27
N PRO A 66 -7.15 6.79 0.74
CA PRO A 66 -5.88 6.07 0.54
C PRO A 66 -5.96 4.88 -0.43
N GLN A 67 -7.11 4.22 -0.53
CA GLN A 67 -7.30 3.07 -1.43
C GLN A 67 -7.43 3.49 -2.91
N ASP A 68 -7.72 4.77 -3.16
CA ASP A 68 -7.98 5.34 -4.48
C ASP A 68 -6.75 6.08 -5.05
N GLU A 69 -5.61 6.05 -4.35
CA GLU A 69 -4.39 6.81 -4.72
C GLU A 69 -3.78 6.42 -6.07
N HIS A 70 -4.16 5.26 -6.61
CA HIS A 70 -3.70 4.75 -7.91
C HIS A 70 -4.76 4.87 -9.01
N ASP A 71 -5.96 5.36 -8.70
CA ASP A 71 -7.00 5.64 -9.69
C ASP A 71 -6.82 7.09 -10.21
N ALA A 72 -6.29 7.21 -11.43
CA ALA A 72 -6.01 8.51 -12.04
C ALA A 72 -7.25 9.41 -12.15
N ALA A 73 -8.46 8.85 -12.32
CA ALA A 73 -9.68 9.62 -12.41
C ALA A 73 -10.06 10.20 -11.03
N LYS A 74 -10.00 9.36 -9.99
CA LYS A 74 -10.31 9.79 -8.62
C LYS A 74 -9.30 10.78 -8.07
N VAL A 75 -8.01 10.60 -8.39
CA VAL A 75 -6.94 11.53 -8.02
C VAL A 75 -7.17 12.91 -8.65
N ARG A 76 -7.54 12.96 -9.94
CA ARG A 76 -7.89 14.23 -10.61
C ARG A 76 -9.12 14.88 -9.97
N GLU A 77 -10.17 14.09 -9.71
CA GLU A 77 -11.39 14.60 -9.09
C GLU A 77 -11.12 15.19 -7.69
N ALA A 78 -10.30 14.52 -6.88
CA ALA A 78 -9.89 14.99 -5.56
C ALA A 78 -9.14 16.34 -5.64
N PHE A 79 -8.22 16.46 -6.60
CA PHE A 79 -7.48 17.69 -6.84
C PHE A 79 -8.39 18.83 -7.29
N ASP A 80 -9.33 18.59 -8.21
CA ASP A 80 -10.30 19.60 -8.64
C ASP A 80 -11.22 20.06 -7.51
N ARG A 81 -11.57 19.17 -6.57
CA ARG A 81 -12.31 19.54 -5.36
C ARG A 81 -11.47 20.43 -4.44
N MET A 82 -10.20 20.09 -4.22
CA MET A 82 -9.28 20.90 -3.42
C MET A 82 -9.10 22.30 -4.03
N CYS A 83 -8.86 22.40 -5.34
CA CYS A 83 -8.71 23.70 -6.02
C CYS A 83 -9.97 24.56 -5.87
N ARG A 84 -11.17 23.99 -6.05
CA ARG A 84 -12.43 24.72 -5.84
C ARG A 84 -12.56 25.22 -4.40
N HIS A 85 -12.26 24.37 -3.42
CA HIS A 85 -12.31 24.77 -2.01
C HIS A 85 -11.36 25.93 -1.70
N LEU A 86 -10.14 25.91 -2.25
CA LEU A 86 -9.18 27.00 -2.08
C LEU A 86 -9.65 28.29 -2.76
N CYS A 87 -10.21 28.20 -3.97
CA CYS A 87 -10.80 29.34 -4.65
C CYS A 87 -11.94 29.96 -3.83
N GLU A 88 -12.84 29.15 -3.27
CA GLU A 88 -13.94 29.65 -2.43
C GLU A 88 -13.45 30.28 -1.12
N LYS A 89 -12.40 29.73 -0.51
CA LYS A 89 -11.86 30.20 0.77
C LYS A 89 -11.10 31.53 0.65
N TYR A 90 -10.50 31.80 -0.50
CA TYR A 90 -9.61 32.95 -0.71
C TYR A 90 -10.09 33.92 -1.80
N ALA A 91 -11.29 33.74 -2.34
CA ALA A 91 -11.98 34.73 -3.18
C ALA A 91 -12.59 35.85 -2.32
#